data_AF-A0A1B6GFR8-F1
#
_entry.id   AF-A0A1B6GFR8-F1
#
_cell.length_a   1.000
_cell.length_b   1.000
_cell.length_c   1.000
_cell.angle_alpha   90.00
_cell.angle_beta   90.00
_cell.angle_gamma   90.00
#
_symmetry.space_group_name_H-M   'P 1'
#
loop_
_entity.id
_entity.type
_entity.pdbx_description
1 polymer ?
#
loop_
_entity_poly.entity_id
_entity_poly.type
_entity_poly.pdbx_seq_one_letter_code
_entity_poly.pdbx_strand_id
1 'polypeptide(L)'
;METLENHCTPKQNMTMNIHTLFSRKQLLYEAFESFYADLRKLIRPCKFQEQEEKILKALIVLGINNKELQERLLREDTTFEKVLNFCKASELAGRNMKLISKLS
;
A
#
# COMPACT_ATOMS: atom_id res chain seq x y z
N MET A 1 -31.78 -31.74 23.03
CA MET A 1 -30.36 -31.54 22.69
C MET A 1 -30.31 -30.37 21.73
N GLU A 2 -30.01 -29.19 22.28
CA GLU A 2 -29.95 -27.95 21.52
C GLU A 2 -28.52 -27.80 21.01
N THR A 3 -28.35 -27.82 19.69
CA THR A 3 -27.04 -27.79 19.02
C THR A 3 -26.45 -26.38 19.14
N LEU A 4 -25.46 -26.24 20.03
CA LEU A 4 -24.60 -25.08 20.20
C LEU A 4 -23.59 -24.96 19.03
N GLU A 5 -24.07 -24.95 17.79
CA GLU A 5 -23.23 -24.87 16.59
C GLU A 5 -23.28 -23.48 15.95
N ASN A 6 -23.66 -22.47 16.72
CA ASN A 6 -23.74 -21.10 16.23
C ASN A 6 -22.79 -20.20 17.04
N HIS A 7 -21.88 -19.55 16.31
CA HIS A 7 -20.98 -18.48 16.74
C HIS A 7 -19.61 -18.84 17.34
N CYS A 8 -18.71 -19.33 16.48
CA CYS A 8 -17.29 -19.02 16.63
C CYS A 8 -16.62 -18.70 15.29
N THR A 9 -17.28 -17.91 14.43
CA THR A 9 -16.51 -17.06 13.52
C THR A 9 -15.98 -15.91 14.38
N PRO A 10 -14.65 -15.76 14.58
CA PRO A 10 -14.14 -14.64 15.34
C PRO A 10 -14.67 -13.37 14.69
N LYS A 11 -15.40 -12.55 15.47
CA LYS A 11 -15.92 -11.27 15.01
C LYS A 11 -14.76 -10.52 14.38
N GLN A 12 -14.83 -10.28 13.07
CA GLN A 12 -13.76 -9.63 12.34
C GLN A 12 -13.48 -8.27 13.01
N ASN A 13 -12.32 -8.13 13.64
CA ASN A 13 -11.99 -6.93 14.38
C ASN A 13 -11.63 -5.83 13.39
N MET A 14 -12.65 -5.06 13.00
CA MET A 14 -12.52 -3.97 12.04
C MET A 14 -11.46 -2.96 12.47
N THR A 15 -11.41 -2.62 13.76
CA THR A 15 -10.41 -1.72 14.33
C THR A 15 -9.00 -2.26 14.12
N MET A 16 -8.80 -3.57 14.35
CA MET A 16 -7.51 -4.23 14.10
C MET A 16 -7.14 -4.18 12.61
N ASN A 17 -8.07 -4.45 11.70
CA ASN A 17 -7.80 -4.41 10.26
C ASN A 17 -7.38 -3.01 9.80
N ILE A 18 -8.12 -1.99 10.24
CA ILE A 18 -7.80 -0.59 9.94
C ILE A 18 -6.45 -0.23 10.54
N HIS A 19 -6.19 -0.60 11.79
CA HIS A 19 -4.89 -0.35 12.43
C HIS A 19 -3.74 -0.97 11.64
N THR A 20 -3.85 -2.26 11.28
CA THR A 20 -2.83 -2.97 10.48
C THR A 20 -2.60 -2.30 9.13
N LEU A 21 -3.67 -1.89 8.43
CA LEU A 21 -3.57 -1.19 7.16
C LEU A 21 -2.85 0.16 7.29
N PHE A 22 -3.23 0.99 8.27
CA PHE A 22 -2.70 2.35 8.42
C PHE A 22 -1.28 2.36 8.99
N SER A 23 -0.90 1.32 9.74
CA SER A 23 0.46 1.10 10.21
C SER A 23 1.41 0.59 9.12
N ARG A 24 0.88 0.15 7.97
CA ARG A 24 1.70 -0.41 6.88
C ARG A 24 2.54 0.68 6.21
N LYS A 25 3.87 0.52 6.25
CA LYS A 25 4.89 1.35 5.59
C LYS A 25 5.81 0.47 4.77
N GLN A 26 6.33 0.97 3.65
CA GLN A 26 7.28 0.25 2.82
C GLN A 26 8.54 -0.07 3.63
N LEU A 27 8.94 -1.33 3.68
CA LEU A 27 10.13 -1.75 4.43
C LEU A 27 11.41 -1.30 3.71
N LEU A 28 12.52 -1.24 4.46
CA LEU A 28 13.82 -1.00 3.87
C LEU A 28 14.12 -2.10 2.84
N TYR A 29 14.50 -1.69 1.63
CA TYR A 29 14.74 -2.57 0.48
C TYR A 29 13.53 -3.33 -0.08
N GLU A 30 12.32 -3.06 0.41
CA GLU A 30 11.11 -3.63 -0.18
C GLU A 30 10.78 -2.95 -1.52
N ALA A 31 10.41 -3.76 -2.51
CA ALA A 31 9.89 -3.27 -3.78
C ALA A 31 8.52 -2.61 -3.58
N PHE A 32 8.30 -1.48 -4.24
CA PHE A 32 7.02 -0.78 -4.31
C PHE A 32 5.89 -1.73 -4.75
N GLU A 33 6.13 -2.60 -5.73
CA GLU A 33 5.09 -3.54 -6.19
C GLU A 33 4.65 -4.50 -5.08
N SER A 34 5.59 -5.01 -4.27
CA SER A 34 5.29 -5.86 -3.10
C SER A 34 4.53 -5.09 -2.03
N PHE A 35 4.97 -3.87 -1.72
CA PHE A 35 4.30 -2.98 -0.77
C PHE A 35 2.85 -2.68 -1.21
N TYR A 36 2.65 -2.34 -2.48
CA TYR A 36 1.33 -2.04 -3.03
C TYR A 36 0.40 -3.27 -3.04
N ALA A 37 0.94 -4.44 -3.41
CA ALA A 37 0.19 -5.68 -3.38
C ALA A 37 -0.29 -6.02 -1.96
N ASP A 38 0.52 -5.74 -0.95
CA ASP A 38 0.16 -5.94 0.45
C ASP A 38 -0.92 -4.96 0.92
N LEU A 39 -0.79 -3.67 0.59
CA LEU A 39 -1.85 -2.67 0.84
C LEU A 39 -3.20 -3.10 0.25
N ARG A 40 -3.19 -3.62 -0.99
CA ARG A 40 -4.41 -4.13 -1.66
C ARG A 40 -5.01 -5.35 -0.95
N LYS A 41 -4.20 -6.18 -0.29
CA LYS A 41 -4.70 -7.30 0.52
C LYS A 41 -5.30 -6.80 1.83
N LEU A 42 -4.62 -5.88 2.51
CA LEU A 42 -5.01 -5.35 3.82
C LEU A 42 -6.26 -4.48 3.77
N ILE A 43 -6.51 -3.78 2.66
CA ILE A 43 -7.66 -2.86 2.56
C ILE A 43 -9.00 -3.57 2.32
N ARG A 44 -9.02 -4.71 1.62
CA ARG A 44 -10.22 -5.50 1.30
C ARG A 44 -11.09 -5.80 2.53
N PRO A 45 -10.56 -6.34 3.65
CA PRO A 45 -11.37 -6.62 4.82
C PRO A 45 -11.80 -5.36 5.58
N CYS A 46 -11.29 -4.17 5.23
CA CYS A 46 -11.67 -2.89 5.84
C CYS A 46 -12.92 -2.24 5.22
N LYS A 47 -13.53 -2.85 4.19
CA LYS A 47 -14.86 -2.46 3.65
C LYS A 47 -15.06 -0.94 3.44
N PHE A 48 -14.06 -0.23 2.92
CA PHE A 48 -14.13 1.22 2.66
C PHE A 48 -14.96 1.60 1.42
N GLN A 49 -15.44 0.61 0.66
CA GLN A 49 -16.32 0.81 -0.50
C GLN A 49 -15.70 1.78 -1.51
N GLU A 50 -16.43 2.81 -1.92
CA GLU A 50 -16.03 3.86 -2.86
C GLU A 50 -14.78 4.66 -2.42
N GLN A 51 -14.42 4.65 -1.13
CA GLN A 51 -13.26 5.37 -0.62
C GLN A 51 -11.96 4.56 -0.69
N GLU A 52 -12.02 3.28 -1.11
CA GLU A 52 -10.86 2.37 -1.15
C GLU A 52 -9.69 2.99 -1.94
N GLU A 53 -9.96 3.53 -3.12
CA GLU A 53 -8.94 4.10 -3.99
C GLU A 53 -8.30 5.35 -3.38
N LYS A 54 -9.12 6.25 -2.82
CA LYS A 54 -8.66 7.48 -2.16
C LYS A 54 -7.77 7.16 -0.95
N ILE A 55 -8.15 6.16 -0.16
CA ILE A 55 -7.39 5.71 1.01
C ILE A 55 -6.09 5.03 0.57
N LEU A 56 -6.11 4.16 -0.45
CA LEU A 56 -4.90 3.56 -0.99
C LEU A 56 -3.92 4.61 -1.49
N LYS A 57 -4.41 5.63 -2.22
CA LYS A 57 -3.58 6.75 -2.67
C LYS A 57 -2.87 7.42 -1.49
N ALA A 58 -3.61 7.74 -0.43
CA ALA A 58 -3.05 8.36 0.77
C ALA A 58 -2.02 7.45 1.47
N LEU A 59 -2.31 6.15 1.61
CA LEU A 59 -1.41 5.18 2.24
C LEU A 59 -0.12 4.97 1.44
N ILE A 60 -0.19 4.97 0.11
CA ILE A 60 0.98 4.94 -0.76
C ILE A 60 1.86 6.15 -0.47
N VAL A 61 1.32 7.37 -0.56
CA VAL A 61 2.07 8.61 -0.34
C VAL A 61 2.67 8.65 1.07
N LEU A 62 1.92 8.22 2.09
CA LEU A 62 2.39 8.18 3.48
C LEU A 62 3.39 7.06 3.78
N GLY A 63 3.46 6.03 2.93
CA GLY A 63 4.15 4.78 3.21
C GLY A 63 5.39 4.52 2.38
N ILE A 64 5.60 5.24 1.27
CA ILE A 64 6.78 5.06 0.42
C ILE A 64 8.07 5.58 1.07
N ASN A 65 9.18 4.92 0.76
CA ASN A 65 10.51 5.29 1.25
C ASN A 65 11.17 6.41 0.42
N ASN A 66 10.85 6.51 -0.86
CA ASN A 66 11.41 7.53 -1.74
C ASN A 66 10.80 8.91 -1.41
N LYS A 67 11.56 9.74 -0.69
CA LYS A 67 11.13 11.08 -0.25
C LYS A 67 10.92 12.04 -1.41
N GLU A 68 11.78 12.03 -2.42
CA GLU A 68 11.62 12.88 -3.60
C GLU A 68 10.33 12.55 -4.36
N LEU A 69 10.05 11.25 -4.53
CA LEU A 69 8.79 10.80 -5.11
C LEU A 69 7.59 11.19 -4.23
N GLN A 70 7.70 11.05 -2.91
CA GLN A 70 6.66 11.47 -1.97
C GLN A 70 6.34 12.95 -2.12
N GLU A 71 7.35 13.82 -2.15
CA GLU A 71 7.18 15.26 -2.37
C GLU A 71 6.56 15.56 -3.73
N ARG A 72 6.96 14.84 -4.79
CA ARG A 72 6.35 15.00 -6.11
C ARG A 72 4.87 14.64 -6.11
N LEU A 73 4.49 13.54 -5.46
CA LEU A 73 3.09 13.12 -5.35
C LEU A 73 2.24 14.06 -4.50
N LEU A 74 2.86 14.87 -3.63
CA LEU A 74 2.19 15.85 -2.78
C LEU A 74 1.96 17.21 -3.47
N ARG A 75 2.58 17.49 -4.62
CA ARG A 75 2.47 18.80 -5.31
C ARG A 75 1.12 19.02 -5.99
N GLU A 76 0.50 17.96 -6.47
CA GLU A 76 -0.74 18.05 -7.24
C GLU A 76 -1.65 16.85 -6.96
N ASP A 77 -2.97 17.08 -6.96
CA ASP A 77 -3.93 15.99 -6.88
C ASP A 77 -3.99 15.27 -8.23
N THR A 78 -3.53 14.02 -8.23
CA THR A 78 -3.51 13.17 -9.42
C THR A 78 -4.39 11.94 -9.23
N THR A 79 -4.76 11.33 -10.36
CA THR A 79 -5.52 10.08 -10.38
C THR A 79 -4.71 8.94 -9.77
N PHE A 80 -5.38 7.96 -9.17
CA PHE A 80 -4.72 6.81 -8.57
C PHE A 80 -3.82 6.05 -9.55
N GLU A 81 -4.27 5.88 -10.80
CA GLU A 81 -3.47 5.26 -11.85
C GLU A 81 -2.15 6.00 -12.12
N LYS A 82 -2.18 7.34 -12.16
CA LYS A 82 -0.97 8.15 -12.32
C LYS A 82 0.00 7.95 -11.16
N VAL A 83 -0.50 7.91 -9.93
CA VAL A 83 0.32 7.65 -8.73
C VAL A 83 1.02 6.29 -8.85
N LEU A 84 0.30 5.23 -9.25
CA LEU A 84 0.88 3.90 -9.43
C LEU A 84 1.95 3.89 -10.52
N ASN A 85 1.69 4.55 -11.66
CA ASN A 85 2.64 4.63 -12.76
C ASN A 85 3.91 5.38 -12.37
N PHE A 86 3.81 6.49 -11.63
CA PHE A 86 4.98 7.21 -11.12
C PHE A 86 5.81 6.34 -10.18
N CYS A 87 5.18 5.62 -9.25
CA CYS A 87 5.89 4.74 -8.33
C CYS A 87 6.60 3.59 -9.04
N LYS A 88 5.94 2.93 -9.99
CA LYS A 88 6.54 1.85 -10.79
C LYS A 88 7.70 2.36 -11.64
N ALA A 89 7.54 3.51 -12.29
CA ALA A 89 8.60 4.10 -13.11
C ALA A 89 9.82 4.50 -12.27
N SER A 90 9.60 5.08 -11.10
CA SER A 90 10.67 5.43 -10.16
C SER A 90 11.44 4.21 -9.67
N GLU A 91 10.73 3.11 -9.36
CA GLU A 91 11.37 1.85 -8.97
C GLU A 91 12.23 1.26 -10.11
N LEU A 92 11.72 1.27 -11.34
CA LEU A 92 12.47 0.78 -12.49
C LEU A 92 13.73 1.62 -12.75
N ALA A 93 13.61 2.95 -12.69
CA ALA A 93 14.75 3.86 -12.84
C ALA A 93 15.82 3.62 -11.75
N GLY A 94 15.40 3.43 -10.50
CA GLY A 94 16.31 3.11 -9.39
C GLY A 94 17.00 1.75 -9.56
N ARG A 95 16.32 0.75 -10.11
CA ARG A 95 16.92 -0.56 -10.44
C ARG A 95 17.97 -0.43 -11.54
N ASN A 96 17.66 0.29 -12.62
CA ASN A 96 18.58 0.49 -13.73
C ASN A 96 19.86 1.23 -13.32
N MET A 97 19.73 2.27 -12.48
CA MET A 97 20.90 3.02 -11.98
C MET A 97 21.83 2.14 -11.13
N LYS A 98 21.28 1.27 -10.27
CA LYS A 98 22.07 0.33 -9.45
C LYS A 98 22.81 -0.72 -10.28
N LEU A 99 22.28 -1.10 -11.44
CA LEU A 99 22.96 -2.03 -12.35
C LEU A 99 24.15 -1.35 -13.03
N ILE A 100 23.96 -0.12 -13.51
CA ILE A 100 25.03 0.66 -14.15
C ILE A 100 26.18 0.93 -13.17
N SER A 101 25.87 1.27 -11.91
CA SER A 101 26.89 1.50 -10.88
C SER A 101 27.63 0.25 -10.40
N LYS A 102 27.12 -0.96 -10.69
CA LYS A 102 27.78 -2.23 -10.36
C LYS A 102 28.66 -2.77 -11.50
N LEU A 103 28.51 -2.21 -12.70
CA LEU A 103 29.24 -2.58 -13.90
C LEU A 103 30.43 -1.64 -14.19
N SER A 104 30.57 -0.57 -13.40
CA SER A 104 31.71 0.35 -13.41
C SER A 104 32.59 0.13 -12.18
#